data_AF-A0A2I0FSY1-F1
#
_entry.id   AF-A0A2I0FSY1-F1
#
_cell.length_a   1.000
_cell.length_b   1.000
_cell.length_c   1.000
_cell.angle_alpha   90.00
_cell.angle_beta   90.00
_cell.angle_gamma   90.00
#
_symmetry.space_group_name_H-M   'P 1'
#
loop_
_entity.id
_entity.type
_entity.pdbx_description
1 polymer ?
#
loop_
_entity_poly.entity_id
_entity_poly.type
_entity_poly.pdbx_seq_one_letter_code
_entity_poly.pdbx_strand_id
1 'polypeptide(L)'
;MSNDPLIEWLSSGEYMPEFLRDFHSQKDLFKAMHNTITNADENGNWRDGHVYVVDTFLWYMARCGYTLQRSRKQVSFRSIDDDIERFRKETADSFAKILSAK
;
A
#
# COMPACT_ATOMS: atom_id res chain seq x y z
N MET A 1 24.33 -5.38 -4.54
CA MET A 1 22.92 -5.28 -4.09
C MET A 1 22.94 -5.56 -2.60
N SER A 2 22.29 -4.74 -1.78
CA SER A 2 22.28 -5.00 -0.33
C SER A 2 21.52 -6.30 -0.07
N ASN A 3 22.17 -7.27 0.59
CA ASN A 3 21.55 -8.51 1.09
C ASN A 3 20.62 -8.20 2.28
N ASP A 4 19.64 -7.32 2.11
CA ASP A 4 18.63 -7.04 3.14
C ASP A 4 17.52 -8.10 3.01
N PRO A 5 17.37 -9.01 3.99
CA PRO A 5 16.36 -10.06 3.94
C PRO A 5 14.93 -9.51 3.83
N LEU A 6 14.67 -8.29 4.33
CA LEU A 6 13.37 -7.64 4.17
C LEU A 6 13.12 -7.29 2.70
N ILE A 7 14.11 -6.74 2.00
CA ILE A 7 13.99 -6.35 0.58
C ILE A 7 13.83 -7.59 -0.31
N GLU A 8 14.57 -8.67 -0.02
CA GLU A 8 14.42 -9.94 -0.73
C GLU A 8 13.01 -10.52 -0.56
N TRP A 9 12.49 -10.53 0.68
CA TRP A 9 11.13 -11.01 0.95
C TRP A 9 10.06 -10.13 0.30
N LEU A 10 10.19 -8.80 0.33
CA LEU A 10 9.27 -7.89 -0.38
C LEU A 10 9.33 -8.12 -1.90
N SER A 11 10.52 -8.34 -2.46
CA SER A 11 10.67 -8.58 -3.90
C SER A 11 10.09 -9.93 -4.35
N SER A 12 10.02 -10.92 -3.44
CA SER A 12 9.45 -12.24 -3.73
C SER A 12 7.93 -12.24 -3.91
N GLY A 13 7.20 -11.23 -3.41
CA GLY A 13 5.73 -11.19 -3.43
C GLY A 13 5.06 -12.16 -2.45
N GLU A 14 5.82 -12.88 -1.61
CA GLU A 14 5.29 -13.86 -0.65
C GLU A 14 4.31 -13.26 0.39
N TYR A 15 4.32 -11.95 0.59
CA TYR A 15 3.40 -11.23 1.48
C TYR A 15 1.95 -11.22 0.96
N MET A 16 1.72 -11.57 -0.30
CA MET A 16 0.39 -11.70 -0.90
C MET A 16 -0.07 -13.17 -0.92
N PRO A 17 -1.38 -13.44 -0.89
CA PRO A 17 -1.94 -14.75 -1.28
C PRO A 17 -1.57 -15.15 -2.71
N GLU A 18 -1.53 -16.46 -2.99
CA GLU A 18 -1.12 -16.99 -4.30
C GLU A 18 -1.95 -16.43 -5.47
N PHE A 19 -3.28 -16.36 -5.33
CA PHE A 19 -4.18 -15.80 -6.33
C PHE A 19 -3.97 -14.29 -6.59
N LEU A 20 -3.24 -13.60 -5.71
CA LEU A 20 -2.83 -12.19 -5.88
C LEU A 20 -1.39 -12.05 -6.38
N ARG A 21 -0.58 -13.12 -6.40
CA ARG A 21 0.80 -13.07 -6.90
C ARG A 21 0.88 -13.20 -8.41
N ASP A 22 -0.02 -13.97 -9.01
CA ASP A 22 -0.08 -14.13 -10.46
C ASP A 22 -0.78 -12.94 -11.14
N PHE A 23 -0.07 -12.31 -12.07
CA PHE A 23 -0.55 -11.14 -12.81
C PHE A 23 -1.86 -11.39 -13.58
N HIS A 24 -2.06 -12.61 -14.09
CA HIS A 24 -3.29 -12.96 -14.80
C HIS A 24 -4.48 -13.01 -13.84
N SER A 25 -4.29 -13.61 -12.67
CA SER A 25 -5.29 -13.70 -11.60
C SER A 25 -5.65 -12.33 -11.00
N GLN A 26 -4.69 -11.39 -10.93
CA GLN A 26 -4.95 -10.01 -10.52
C GLN A 26 -5.96 -9.30 -11.42
N LYS A 27 -5.85 -9.49 -12.74
CA LYS A 27 -6.72 -8.81 -13.72
C LYS A 27 -8.20 -9.16 -13.51
N ASP A 28 -8.50 -10.43 -13.28
CA ASP A 28 -9.88 -10.87 -13.09
C ASP A 28 -10.46 -10.45 -11.74
N LEU A 29 -9.61 -10.37 -10.70
CA LEU A 29 -10.00 -9.74 -9.43
C LEU A 29 -10.35 -8.26 -9.61
N PHE A 30 -9.51 -7.49 -10.30
CA PHE A 30 -9.77 -6.07 -10.51
C PHE A 30 -11.04 -5.83 -11.34
N LYS A 31 -11.30 -6.64 -12.37
CA LYS A 31 -12.58 -6.59 -13.10
C LYS A 31 -13.77 -6.93 -12.21
N ALA A 32 -13.67 -7.96 -11.37
CA ALA A 32 -14.75 -8.35 -10.47
C ALA A 32 -15.03 -7.24 -9.44
N MET A 33 -13.99 -6.61 -8.92
CA MET A 33 -14.09 -5.45 -8.03
C MET A 33 -14.75 -4.26 -8.73
N HIS A 34 -14.28 -3.88 -9.93
CA HIS A 34 -14.84 -2.79 -10.74
C HIS A 34 -16.31 -3.01 -11.08
N ASN A 35 -16.70 -4.23 -11.44
CA ASN A 35 -18.09 -4.57 -11.72
C ASN A 35 -18.97 -4.56 -10.45
N THR A 36 -18.39 -4.83 -9.28
CA THR A 36 -19.13 -4.81 -8.01
C THR A 36 -19.31 -3.39 -7.48
N ILE A 37 -18.40 -2.48 -7.80
CA ILE A 37 -18.28 -1.17 -7.19
C ILE A 37 -18.49 -0.12 -8.28
N THR A 38 -19.71 0.38 -8.38
CA THR A 38 -20.21 1.18 -9.50
C THR A 38 -19.66 2.61 -9.56
N ASN A 39 -19.02 3.09 -8.48
CA ASN A 39 -18.43 4.43 -8.39
C ASN A 39 -16.93 4.46 -8.71
N ALA A 40 -16.36 3.37 -9.23
CA ALA A 40 -14.95 3.28 -9.57
C ALA A 40 -14.48 4.35 -10.58
N ASP A 41 -15.34 4.64 -11.54
CA ASP A 41 -15.09 5.57 -12.64
C ASP A 41 -15.40 7.04 -12.28
N GLU A 42 -15.90 7.30 -11.06
CA GLU A 42 -16.27 8.65 -10.60
C GLU A 42 -15.09 9.42 -9.98
N ASN A 43 -13.91 8.79 -9.88
CA ASN A 43 -12.72 9.42 -9.31
C ASN A 43 -12.08 10.40 -10.31
N GLY A 44 -12.39 11.69 -10.15
CA GLY A 44 -11.98 12.77 -11.06
C GLY A 44 -10.47 13.07 -11.14
N ASN A 45 -9.63 12.45 -10.30
CA ASN A 45 -8.17 12.62 -10.29
C ASN A 45 -7.46 11.30 -10.00
N TRP A 46 -6.27 11.08 -10.57
CA TRP A 46 -5.43 9.88 -10.35
C TRP A 46 -5.10 9.66 -8.87
N ARG A 47 -4.97 10.74 -8.08
CA ARG A 47 -4.81 10.65 -6.62
C ARG A 47 -6.04 10.03 -5.95
N ASP A 48 -7.22 10.47 -6.34
CA ASP A 48 -8.48 9.93 -5.83
C ASP A 48 -8.66 8.49 -6.30
N GLY A 49 -8.21 8.17 -7.53
CA GLY A 49 -8.12 6.80 -8.04
C GLY A 49 -7.20 5.91 -7.21
N HIS A 50 -6.05 6.41 -6.72
CA HIS A 50 -5.15 5.62 -5.86
C HIS A 50 -5.71 5.39 -4.45
N VAL A 51 -6.30 6.40 -3.82
CA VAL A 51 -6.98 6.27 -2.51
C VAL A 51 -8.19 5.34 -2.65
N TYR A 52 -8.96 5.52 -3.73
CA TYR A 52 -10.05 4.64 -4.11
C TYR A 52 -9.56 3.20 -4.22
N VAL A 53 -8.48 2.92 -4.94
CA VAL A 53 -7.97 1.54 -5.08
C VAL A 53 -7.64 0.93 -3.73
N VAL A 54 -6.98 1.64 -2.81
CA VAL A 54 -6.66 1.09 -1.48
C VAL A 54 -7.92 0.81 -0.66
N ASP A 55 -8.80 1.79 -0.52
CA ASP A 55 -10.01 1.65 0.32
C ASP A 55 -10.99 0.64 -0.28
N THR A 56 -11.23 0.72 -1.59
CA THR A 56 -12.10 -0.18 -2.35
C THR A 56 -11.58 -1.60 -2.33
N PHE A 57 -10.27 -1.78 -2.54
CA PHE A 57 -9.66 -3.09 -2.49
C PHE A 57 -9.81 -3.68 -1.09
N LEU A 58 -9.41 -2.95 -0.04
CA LEU A 58 -9.52 -3.45 1.33
C LEU A 58 -10.98 -3.73 1.73
N TRP A 59 -11.92 -2.87 1.32
CA TRP A 59 -13.35 -3.09 1.53
C TRP A 59 -13.85 -4.34 0.79
N TYR A 60 -13.49 -4.52 -0.48
CA TYR A 60 -13.87 -5.69 -1.28
C TYR A 60 -13.29 -6.97 -0.67
N MET A 61 -12.04 -6.92 -0.23
CA MET A 61 -11.39 -8.03 0.46
C MET A 61 -12.11 -8.34 1.77
N ALA A 62 -12.51 -7.33 2.55
CA ALA A 62 -13.32 -7.52 3.76
C ALA A 62 -14.70 -8.14 3.46
N ARG A 63 -15.37 -7.71 2.37
CA ARG A 63 -16.60 -8.34 1.87
C ARG A 63 -16.39 -9.83 1.54
N CYS A 64 -15.21 -10.20 1.06
CA CYS A 64 -14.80 -11.58 0.80
C CYS A 64 -14.26 -12.31 2.04
N GLY A 65 -14.35 -11.73 3.24
CA GLY A 65 -13.93 -12.34 4.51
C GLY A 65 -12.44 -12.19 4.84
N TYR A 66 -11.69 -11.37 4.10
CA TYR A 66 -10.27 -11.12 4.37
C TYR A 66 -10.08 -9.92 5.30
N THR A 67 -9.01 -9.95 6.10
CA THR A 67 -8.61 -8.82 6.95
C THR A 67 -7.11 -8.58 6.80
N LEU A 68 -6.67 -7.34 7.03
CA LEU A 68 -5.25 -7.03 7.09
C LEU A 68 -4.68 -7.57 8.40
N GLN A 69 -3.61 -8.36 8.31
CA GLN A 69 -2.93 -8.94 9.46
C GLN A 69 -1.43 -8.72 9.37
N ARG A 70 -0.78 -8.50 10.51
CA ARG A 70 0.69 -8.43 10.56
C ARG A 70 1.28 -9.77 10.14
N SER A 71 2.27 -9.73 9.26
CA SER A 71 2.99 -10.93 8.80
C SER A 71 3.67 -11.66 9.97
N ARG A 72 3.71 -12.99 9.87
CA ARG A 72 4.40 -13.89 10.82
C ARG A 72 5.80 -14.30 10.35
N LYS A 73 6.24 -13.83 9.18
CA LYS A 73 7.57 -14.13 8.62
C LYS A 73 8.65 -13.61 9.58
N GLN A 74 9.71 -14.39 9.78
CA GLN A 74 10.84 -14.02 10.65
C GLN A 74 11.84 -13.16 9.87
N VAL A 75 11.44 -11.92 9.56
CA VAL A 75 12.31 -10.89 8.97
C VAL A 75 12.30 -9.63 9.83
N SER A 76 13.37 -8.84 9.76
CA SER A 76 13.46 -7.59 10.49
C SER A 76 12.55 -6.54 9.85
N PHE A 77 11.32 -6.42 10.35
CA PHE A 77 10.35 -5.43 9.86
C PHE A 77 10.71 -4.02 10.31
N ARG A 78 10.34 -3.02 9.49
CA ARG A 78 10.43 -1.61 9.86
C ARG A 78 9.34 -1.22 10.87
N SER A 79 9.62 -0.18 11.64
CA SER A 79 8.66 0.47 12.54
C SER A 79 7.88 1.53 11.77
N ILE A 80 6.55 1.40 11.78
CA ILE A 80 5.65 2.39 11.17
C ILE A 80 5.78 3.73 11.93
N ASP A 81 5.93 3.67 13.25
CA ASP A 81 6.03 4.87 14.09
C ASP A 81 7.30 5.64 13.78
N ASP A 82 8.44 4.97 13.64
CA ASP A 82 9.72 5.58 13.27
C ASP A 82 9.63 6.25 11.89
N ASP A 83 8.91 5.63 10.95
CA ASP A 83 8.69 6.17 9.61
C ASP A 83 7.80 7.44 9.66
N ILE A 84 6.74 7.43 10.47
CA ILE A 84 5.86 8.60 10.69
C ILE A 84 6.63 9.73 11.35
N GLU A 85 7.40 9.44 12.39
CA GLU A 85 8.21 10.43 13.12
C GLU A 85 9.28 11.06 12.23
N ARG A 86 9.99 10.23 11.46
CA ARG A 86 10.97 10.72 10.49
C ARG A 86 10.34 11.65 9.47
N PHE A 87 9.20 11.27 8.88
CA PHE A 87 8.48 12.10 7.92
C PHE A 87 8.04 13.45 8.53
N ARG A 88 7.49 13.43 9.75
CA ARG A 88 7.09 14.65 10.47
C ARG A 88 8.27 15.57 10.70
N LYS A 89 9.41 15.03 11.12
CA LYS A 89 10.64 15.78 11.35
C LYS A 89 11.18 16.41 10.05
N GLU A 90 11.31 15.61 8.99
CA GLU A 90 11.80 16.09 7.69
C GLU A 90 10.92 17.22 7.11
N THR A 91 9.61 17.11 7.31
CA THR A 91 8.65 18.14 6.90
C THR A 91 8.83 19.43 7.70
N ALA A 92 8.95 19.32 9.03
CA ALA A 92 9.18 20.47 9.91
C ALA A 92 10.50 21.18 9.59
N ASP A 93 11.58 20.42 9.39
CA ASP A 93 12.89 20.95 9.03
C ASP A 93 12.87 21.67 7.67
N SER A 94 12.16 21.10 6.69
CA SER A 94 12.02 21.72 5.36
C SER A 94 11.23 23.03 5.44
N PHE A 95 10.17 23.08 6.25
CA PHE A 95 9.39 24.30 6.45
C PHE A 95 10.20 25.39 7.17
N ALA A 96 10.96 25.02 8.20
CA ALA A 96 11.86 25.93 8.91
C ALA A 96 12.92 26.55 7.97
N LYS A 97 13.51 25.73 7.09
CA LYS A 97 14.47 26.21 6.08
C LYS A 97 13.87 27.24 5.13
N ILE A 98 12.64 27.03 4.67
CA ILE A 98 11.93 27.99 3.79
C ILE A 98 11.67 29.31 4.52
N LEU A 99 11.27 29.26 5.79
CA LEU A 99 11.06 30.47 6.60
C LEU A 99 12.35 31.23 6.90
N SER A 100 13.46 30.53 7.11
CA SER A 100 14.78 31.15 7.35
C SER A 100 15.48 31.66 6.09
N ALA A 101 15.01 31.25 4.91
CA ALA A 101 15.54 31.68 3.61
C ALA A 101 14.81 32.92 3.04
N LYS A 102 13.88 33.48 3.81
CA LYS A 102 13.21 34.76 3.57
C LYS A 102 13.80 35.84 4.48
#